data_AF-A0A133VGK6-F1
#
_entry.id   AF-A0A133VGK6-F1
#
_cell.length_a   1.000
_cell.length_b   1.000
_cell.length_c   1.000
_cell.angle_alpha   90.00
_cell.angle_beta   90.00
_cell.angle_gamma   90.00
#
_symmetry.space_group_name_H-M   'P 1'
#
loop_
_entity.id
_entity.type
_entity.pdbx_description
1 polymer ?
#
loop_
_entity_poly.entity_id
_entity_poly.type
_entity_poly.pdbx_seq_one_letter_code
_entity_poly.pdbx_strand_id
1 'polypeptide(L)' 'MVAEDELKKIESVMAEINRKLDALLDDRETLALMSVSERSLKSFFSEEPDLYSIEDVKVRY' A
#
# COMPACT_ATOMS: atom_id res chain seq x y z
N MET A 1 1.52 -10.41 -42.76
CA MET A 1 0.21 -10.15 -42.10
C MET A 1 0.04 -10.96 -40.82
N VAL A 2 0.18 -12.31 -40.79
CA VAL A 2 0.02 -13.10 -39.54
C VAL A 2 1.11 -12.82 -38.48
N ALA A 3 2.37 -12.74 -38.90
CA ALA A 3 3.49 -12.52 -37.95
C ALA A 3 3.48 -11.12 -37.30
N GLU A 4 3.01 -10.09 -38.00
CA GLU A 4 2.87 -8.73 -37.46
C GLU A 4 1.78 -8.64 -36.40
N ASP A 5 0.65 -9.31 -36.64
CA ASP A 5 -0.47 -9.31 -35.69
C ASP A 5 -0.13 -10.08 -34.41
N GLU A 6 0.64 -11.17 -34.52
CA GLU A 6 1.19 -11.87 -33.35
C GLU A 6 2.21 -11.02 -32.59
N LEU A 7 3.08 -10.29 -33.29
CA LEU A 7 4.05 -9.38 -32.66
C LEU A 7 3.33 -8.29 -31.85
N LYS A 8 2.31 -7.66 -32.45
CA LYS A 8 1.51 -6.62 -31.78
C LYS A 8 0.77 -7.16 -30.55
N LYS A 9 0.29 -8.40 -30.59
CA LYS A 9 -0.30 -9.05 -29.42
C LYS A 9 0.71 -9.25 -28.31
N ILE A 10 1.92 -9.73 -28.64
CA ILE A 10 2.99 -9.90 -27.65
C ILE A 10 3.37 -8.56 -27.02
N GLU A 11 3.53 -7.51 -27.82
CA GLU A 11 3.81 -6.15 -27.33
C GLU A 11 2.71 -5.64 -26.39
N SER A 12 1.44 -5.85 -26.76
CA SER A 12 0.30 -5.46 -25.93
C SER A 12 0.29 -6.19 -24.58
N VAL A 13 0.55 -7.50 -24.58
CA VAL A 13 0.60 -8.30 -23.34
C VAL A 13 1.79 -7.86 -22.47
N MET A 14 2.96 -7.61 -23.07
CA MET A 14 4.12 -7.10 -22.35
C MET A 14 3.83 -5.73 -21.71
N ALA A 15 3.16 -4.84 -22.42
CA ALA A 15 2.76 -3.54 -21.88
C ALA A 15 1.79 -3.69 -20.70
N GLU A 16 0.87 -4.65 -20.76
CA GLU A 16 -0.06 -4.93 -19.65
C GLU A 16 0.67 -5.52 -18.43
N ILE A 17 1.61 -6.45 -18.66
CA ILE A 17 2.44 -7.02 -17.59
C ILE A 17 3.26 -5.93 -16.90
N ASN A 18 3.91 -5.05 -17.66
CA ASN A 18 4.69 -3.95 -17.10
C ASN A 18 3.82 -3.04 -16.22
N ARG A 19 2.64 -2.64 -16.68
CA ARG A 19 1.71 -1.82 -15.87
C ARG A 19 1.30 -2.49 -14.57
N LYS A 20 1.08 -3.82 -14.58
CA LYS A 20 0.75 -4.58 -13.37
C LYS A 20 1.94 -4.69 -12.43
N LEU A 21 3.15 -4.84 -12.95
CA LEU A 21 4.37 -4.85 -12.15
C LEU A 21 4.62 -3.50 -11.49
N ASP A 22 4.43 -2.40 -12.22
CA ASP A 22 4.57 -1.04 -11.67
C ASP A 22 3.61 -0.82 -10.49
N ALA A 23 2.33 -1.19 -10.66
CA ALA A 23 1.35 -1.09 -9.56
C ALA A 23 1.72 -1.93 -8.33
N LEU A 24 2.22 -3.16 -8.55
CA LEU A 24 2.67 -4.03 -7.44
C LEU A 24 3.90 -3.48 -6.73
N LEU A 25 4.80 -2.80 -7.46
CA LEU A 25 5.97 -2.15 -6.87
C LEU A 25 5.56 -0.95 -6.02
N ASP A 26 4.68 -0.09 -6.53
CA ASP A 26 4.16 1.07 -5.80
C ASP A 26 3.48 0.66 -4.48
N ASP A 27 2.63 -0.38 -4.53
CA ASP A 27 1.97 -0.93 -3.34
C ASP A 27 3.00 -1.45 -2.32
N ARG A 28 4.03 -2.15 -2.80
CA ARG A 28 5.09 -2.70 -1.95
C ARG A 28 5.94 -1.60 -1.30
N GLU A 29 6.28 -0.56 -2.04
CA GLU A 29 7.01 0.59 -1.53
C GLU A 29 6.21 1.31 -0.46
N THR A 30 4.91 1.52 -0.71
CA THR A 30 3.99 2.12 0.27
C THR A 30 3.94 1.30 1.55
N LEU A 31 3.74 -0.02 1.47
CA LEU A 31 3.72 -0.90 2.64
C LEU A 31 5.05 -0.92 3.39
N ALA A 32 6.17 -0.93 2.67
CA ALA A 32 7.50 -0.88 3.27
C ALA A 32 7.69 0.42 4.05
N LEU A 33 7.29 1.56 3.47
CA LEU A 33 7.38 2.87 4.11
C LEU A 33 6.46 2.98 5.32
N MET A 34 5.24 2.43 5.25
CA MET A 34 4.33 2.34 6.39
C MET A 34 4.94 1.52 7.52
N SER A 35 5.52 0.36 7.23
CA SER A 35 6.13 -0.51 8.23
C SER A 35 7.37 0.11 8.89
N VAL A 36 8.18 0.84 8.13
CA VAL A 36 9.31 1.60 8.70
C VAL A 36 8.82 2.73 9.59
N SER A 37 7.80 3.47 9.14
CA SER A 37 7.17 4.55 9.91
C SER A 37 6.60 4.03 11.22
N GLU A 38 5.84 2.93 11.17
CA GLU A 38 5.25 2.27 12.34
C GLU A 38 6.34 1.90 13.35
N ARG A 39 7.40 1.21 12.93
CA ARG A 39 8.50 0.82 13.83
C ARG A 39 9.18 2.03 14.49
N SER A 40 9.38 3.10 13.72
CA SER A 40 10.06 4.31 14.20
C SER A 40 9.19 5.09 15.19
N LEU A 41 7.88 5.17 14.91
CA LEU A 41 6.92 5.89 15.73
C LEU A 41 6.44 5.10 16.94
N LYS A 42 6.54 3.77 16.92
CA LYS A 42 6.08 2.91 18.03
C LYS A 42 6.74 3.26 19.36
N SER A 43 8.04 3.52 19.37
CA SER A 43 8.73 3.96 20.60
C SER A 43 8.36 5.38 20.99
N PHE A 44 8.15 6.27 20.01
CA PHE A 44 7.75 7.66 20.26
C PHE A 44 6.40 7.73 20.97
N PHE A 45 5.40 6.98 20.50
CA PHE A 45 4.07 6.94 21.10
C PHE A 45 3.97 6.06 22.35
N SER A 46 4.98 5.23 22.66
CA SER A 46 4.92 4.34 23.82
C SER A 46 4.98 5.05 25.17
N GLU A 47 5.44 6.30 25.19
CA GLU A 47 5.49 7.14 26.38
C GLU A 47 4.30 8.11 26.49
N GLU A 48 3.41 8.14 25.48
CA GLU A 48 2.24 9.01 25.51
C GLU A 48 1.14 8.39 26.40
N PRO A 49 0.55 9.18 27.32
CA PRO A 49 -0.55 8.71 28.14
C PRO A 49 -1.84 8.59 27.32
N ASP A 50 -2.65 7.57 27.60
CA ASP A 50 -3.99 7.44 27.04
C ASP A 50 -4.86 8.63 27.47
N LEU A 51 -5.16 9.53 26.53
CA LEU A 51 -5.93 10.75 26.79
C LEU A 51 -7.44 10.51 26.93
N TYR A 52 -7.93 9.40 26.39
CA TYR A 52 -9.35 9.04 26.41
C TYR A 52 -9.51 7.59 26.82
N SER A 53 -10.41 7.37 27.76
CA SER A 53 -10.79 6.07 28.29
C SER A 53 -12.22 5.74 27.89
N ILE A 54 -12.61 4.48 28.06
CA ILE A 54 -14.01 4.06 27.86
C ILE A 54 -14.97 4.76 28.83
N GLU A 55 -14.44 5.25 29.97
CA GLU A 55 -15.19 6.00 30.97
C GLU A 55 -15.56 7.42 30.48
N ASP A 56 -14.81 7.97 29.53
CA ASP A 56 -15.09 9.27 28.90
C ASP A 56 -16.25 9.22 27.90
N VAL A 57 -16.68 8.02 27.52
CA VAL A 57 -17.79 7.81 26.60
C VAL A 57 -19.10 8.18 27.31
N LYS A 58 -19.54 9.43 27.17
CA LYS A 58 -20.86 9.90 27.59
C LYS A 58 -21.95 9.33 26.68
N VAL A 59 -22.29 8.06 26.86
CA VAL A 59 -23.45 7.46 26.19
C VAL A 59 -24.71 8.05 26.82
N ARG A 60 -25.44 8.88 26.06
CA ARG A 60 -26.85 9.16 26.35
C ARG A 60 -27.68 8.11 25.62
N TYR A 61 -28.43 7.31 26.38
CA TYR A 61 -29.53 6.49 25.87
C TYR A 61 -30.74 7.34 25.54
#